data_AF-A0A7X6TEM9-F1
#
_entry.id   AF-A0A7X6TEM9-F1
#
_cell.length_a   1.000
_cell.length_b   1.000
_cell.length_c   1.000
_cell.angle_alpha   90.00
_cell.angle_beta   90.00
_cell.angle_gamma   90.00
#
_symmetry.space_group_name_H-M   'P 1'
#
loop_
_entity.id
_entity.type
_entity.pdbx_description
1 polymer ?
#
loop_
_entity_poly.entity_id
_entity_poly.type
_entity_poly.pdbx_seq_one_letter_code
_entity_poly.pdbx_strand_id
1 'polypeptide(L)'
;GNFDYFVRIIEDVGQKEVLAKTGSKTLFVTPDSIFDRFFQNNAWGLRSFEEMNMSQKRQLLFFSMIDNSYLIETLSNYYSNNILNEGQAMRRTTGLSVLDSVPYIDGTSLPKAEIWNPWRTKGMYLLKDNSTKPMVHLLQKYLDHVGISDGDFKIMTGADRNYNDAYIFQHKVIKRDIVCKNGYINVLDGV
;
A
#
# COMPACT_ATOMS: atom_id res chain seq x y z
N GLY A 1 8.14 -20.29 -1.00
CA GLY A 1 7.41 -19.30 -1.81
C GLY A 1 8.43 -18.36 -2.36
N ASN A 2 8.31 -17.99 -3.64
CA ASN A 2 9.28 -17.11 -4.30
C ASN A 2 8.87 -15.67 -3.99
N PHE A 3 9.57 -15.06 -3.04
CA PHE A 3 9.39 -13.67 -2.59
C PHE A 3 10.74 -12.94 -2.60
N ASP A 4 11.65 -13.35 -3.47
CA ASP A 4 13.04 -12.91 -3.50
C ASP A 4 13.13 -11.40 -3.74
N TYR A 5 12.27 -10.85 -4.60
CA TYR A 5 12.20 -9.40 -4.81
C TYR A 5 11.77 -8.65 -3.56
N PHE A 6 10.76 -9.16 -2.83
CA PHE A 6 10.28 -8.51 -1.61
C PHE A 6 11.31 -8.59 -0.48
N VAL A 7 11.99 -9.73 -0.34
CA VAL A 7 13.11 -9.90 0.60
C VAL A 7 14.23 -8.93 0.27
N ARG A 8 14.61 -8.81 -1.01
CA ARG A 8 15.65 -7.87 -1.44
C ARG A 8 15.25 -6.40 -1.20
N ILE A 9 13.99 -6.03 -1.39
CA ILE A 9 13.49 -4.69 -1.04
C ILE A 9 13.66 -4.42 0.47
N ILE A 10 13.30 -5.38 1.32
CA ILE A 10 13.47 -5.26 2.79
C ILE A 10 14.94 -5.03 3.14
N GLU A 11 15.85 -5.75 2.49
CA GLU A 11 17.29 -5.61 2.71
C GLU A 11 17.82 -4.26 2.21
N ASP A 12 17.49 -3.87 0.98
CA ASP A 12 17.90 -2.60 0.38
C ASP A 12 17.41 -1.38 1.19
N VAL A 13 16.19 -1.44 1.73
CA VAL A 13 15.60 -0.36 2.55
C VAL A 13 16.11 -0.41 4.00
N GLY A 14 16.82 -1.46 4.41
CA GLY A 14 17.37 -1.61 5.76
C GLY A 14 16.34 -1.98 6.83
N GLN A 15 15.22 -2.62 6.45
CA GLN A 15 14.15 -3.01 7.38
C GLN A 15 14.27 -4.43 7.93
N LYS A 16 15.29 -5.19 7.50
CA LYS A 16 15.50 -6.59 7.91
C LYS A 16 15.48 -6.78 9.43
N GLU A 17 16.27 -5.99 10.16
CA GLU A 17 16.34 -6.11 11.62
C GLU A 17 15.03 -5.73 12.32
N VAL A 18 14.37 -4.67 11.82
CA VAL A 18 13.11 -4.19 12.39
C VAL A 18 12.03 -5.25 12.21
N LEU A 19 11.86 -5.78 11.01
CA LEU A 19 10.87 -6.84 10.75
C LEU A 19 11.19 -8.16 11.46
N ALA A 20 12.47 -8.43 11.72
CA ALA A 20 12.90 -9.59 12.49
C ALA A 20 12.68 -9.45 14.01
N LYS A 21 12.55 -8.24 14.54
CA LYS A 21 12.43 -7.97 15.99
C LYS A 21 11.07 -7.38 16.42
N THR A 22 10.35 -6.71 15.53
CA THR A 22 9.13 -5.95 15.87
C THR A 22 7.87 -6.78 15.62
N GLY A 23 7.17 -7.16 16.69
CA GLY A 23 6.01 -8.05 16.65
C GLY A 23 4.66 -7.48 16.18
N SER A 24 4.66 -6.29 15.60
CA SER A 24 3.43 -5.52 15.36
C SER A 24 3.34 -5.00 13.92
N LYS A 25 3.66 -5.84 12.92
CA LYS A 25 3.52 -5.47 11.50
C LYS A 25 2.54 -6.40 10.78
N THR A 26 1.75 -5.84 9.88
CA THR A 26 0.96 -6.60 8.91
C THR A 26 1.49 -6.26 7.53
N LEU A 27 1.96 -7.28 6.80
CA LEU A 27 2.57 -7.13 5.48
C LEU A 27 1.66 -7.68 4.39
N PHE A 28 1.58 -6.97 3.28
CA PHE A 28 0.92 -7.38 2.06
C PHE A 28 1.99 -7.57 1.01
N VAL A 29 2.20 -8.82 0.59
CA VAL A 29 3.32 -9.20 -0.28
C VAL A 29 2.81 -9.82 -1.56
N THR A 30 3.64 -9.79 -2.59
CA THR A 30 3.35 -10.40 -3.89
C THR A 30 4.45 -11.40 -4.24
N PRO A 31 4.10 -12.53 -4.87
CA PRO A 31 5.12 -13.49 -5.30
C PRO A 31 5.89 -12.97 -6.52
N ASP A 32 7.10 -13.48 -6.74
CA ASP A 32 8.01 -12.94 -7.77
C ASP A 32 7.40 -12.98 -9.19
N SER A 33 6.60 -14.00 -9.51
CA SER A 33 5.88 -14.10 -10.80
C SER A 33 4.92 -12.93 -11.09
N ILE A 34 4.52 -12.18 -10.07
CA ILE A 34 3.68 -10.99 -10.18
C ILE A 34 4.55 -9.75 -10.39
N PHE A 35 5.71 -9.67 -9.74
CA PHE A 35 6.73 -8.67 -10.03
C PHE A 35 7.26 -8.78 -11.47
N ASP A 36 7.48 -10.00 -11.97
CA ASP A 36 7.89 -10.22 -13.37
C ASP A 36 6.88 -9.63 -14.35
N ARG A 37 5.58 -9.78 -14.06
CA ARG A 37 4.50 -9.16 -14.85
C ARG A 37 4.46 -7.65 -14.69
N PHE A 38 4.70 -7.14 -13.49
CA PHE A 38 4.81 -5.71 -13.23
C PHE A 38 5.93 -5.07 -14.08
N PHE A 39 7.09 -5.68 -14.21
CA PHE A 39 8.18 -5.16 -15.06
C PHE A 39 7.88 -5.21 -16.57
N GLN A 40 6.88 -5.98 -17.01
CA GLN A 40 6.43 -5.95 -18.40
C GLN A 40 5.58 -4.70 -18.69
N ASN A 41 4.73 -4.29 -17.74
CA ASN A 41 3.84 -3.15 -17.86
C ASN A 41 3.57 -2.49 -16.50
N ASN A 42 4.20 -1.35 -16.23
CA ASN A 42 3.97 -0.54 -15.04
C ASN A 42 4.01 0.96 -15.36
N ALA A 43 3.35 1.75 -14.51
CA ALA A 43 3.29 3.20 -14.64
C ALA A 43 4.65 3.91 -14.46
N TRP A 44 5.64 3.23 -13.88
CA TRP A 44 6.99 3.78 -13.66
C TRP A 44 7.93 3.54 -14.85
N GLY A 45 7.52 2.76 -15.86
CA GLY A 45 8.33 2.45 -17.03
C GLY A 45 9.52 1.52 -16.76
N LEU A 46 9.56 0.89 -15.58
CA LEU A 46 10.67 0.02 -15.18
C LEU A 46 10.64 -1.30 -15.94
N ARG A 47 11.79 -1.77 -16.41
CA ARG A 47 11.92 -3.08 -17.11
C ARG A 47 12.58 -4.16 -16.25
N SER A 48 13.18 -3.78 -15.14
CA SER A 48 13.88 -4.68 -14.23
C SER A 48 13.86 -4.16 -12.80
N PHE A 49 14.18 -5.03 -11.84
CA PHE A 49 14.28 -4.67 -10.44
C PHE A 49 15.41 -3.66 -10.17
N GLU A 50 16.48 -3.76 -10.96
CA GLU A 50 17.72 -3.01 -10.87
C GLU A 50 17.54 -1.53 -11.22
N GLU A 51 16.53 -1.22 -12.03
CA GLU A 51 16.14 0.15 -12.36
C GLU A 51 15.40 0.86 -11.22
N MET A 52 14.94 0.12 -10.20
CA MET A 52 14.24 0.74 -9.06
C MET A 52 15.18 1.58 -8.22
N ASN A 53 14.83 2.86 -8.07
CA ASN A 53 15.50 3.74 -7.13
C ASN A 53 15.05 3.47 -5.69
N MET A 54 15.80 4.01 -4.72
CA MET A 54 15.52 3.80 -3.29
C MET A 54 14.13 4.30 -2.88
N SER A 55 13.67 5.44 -3.42
CA SER A 55 12.34 5.97 -3.11
C SER A 55 11.22 5.04 -3.57
N GLN A 56 11.35 4.42 -4.74
CA GLN A 56 10.37 3.42 -5.24
C GLN A 56 10.34 2.17 -4.35
N LYS A 57 11.52 1.66 -3.93
CA LYS A 57 11.61 0.51 -3.02
C LYS A 57 10.98 0.81 -1.66
N ARG A 58 11.23 2.00 -1.11
CA ARG A 58 10.60 2.48 0.13
C ARG A 58 9.10 2.60 -0.03
N GLN A 59 8.62 3.18 -1.14
CA GLN A 59 7.20 3.27 -1.44
C GLN A 59 6.54 1.90 -1.46
N LEU A 60 7.09 0.93 -2.19
CA LEU A 60 6.54 -0.43 -2.27
C LEU A 60 6.43 -1.05 -0.88
N LEU A 61 7.53 -1.07 -0.11
CA LEU A 61 7.56 -1.73 1.20
C LEU A 61 6.63 -1.06 2.23
N PHE A 62 6.74 0.26 2.37
CA PHE A 62 6.03 0.97 3.45
C PHE A 62 4.55 1.16 3.12
N PHE A 63 4.18 1.26 1.84
CA PHE A 63 2.79 1.33 1.44
C PHE A 63 2.09 -0.04 1.53
N SER A 64 2.84 -1.13 1.39
CA SER A 64 2.36 -2.50 1.57
C SER A 64 2.43 -2.99 3.02
N MET A 65 2.64 -2.09 3.99
CA MET A 65 2.80 -2.44 5.40
C MET A 65 1.91 -1.57 6.30
N ILE A 66 1.31 -2.20 7.30
CA ILE A 66 0.58 -1.53 8.38
C ILE A 66 1.33 -1.76 9.70
N ASP A 67 1.39 -0.69 10.49
CA ASP A 67 1.93 -0.68 11.84
C ASP A 67 0.86 -1.12 12.82
N ASN A 68 0.62 -2.43 12.88
CA ASN A 68 -0.03 -3.21 13.94
C ASN A 68 -0.23 -4.63 13.42
N SER A 69 -0.42 -5.59 14.32
CA SER A 69 -0.80 -6.96 13.95
C SER A 69 -2.32 -7.03 13.80
N TYR A 70 -2.79 -7.16 12.56
CA TYR A 70 -4.20 -7.32 12.23
C TYR A 70 -4.40 -8.63 11.48
N LEU A 71 -5.44 -9.38 11.90
CA LEU A 71 -6.06 -10.35 11.03
C LEU A 71 -6.80 -9.60 9.93
N ILE A 72 -6.86 -10.17 8.74
CA ILE A 72 -7.47 -9.49 7.60
C ILE A 72 -8.93 -9.08 7.87
N GLU A 73 -9.68 -9.89 8.62
CA GLU A 73 -11.08 -9.62 8.97
C GLU A 73 -11.25 -8.50 10.01
N THR A 74 -10.21 -8.18 10.78
CA THR A 74 -10.25 -7.12 11.80
C THR A 74 -9.74 -5.78 11.28
N LEU A 75 -9.21 -5.73 10.05
CA LEU A 75 -8.81 -4.49 9.39
C LEU A 75 -9.96 -3.50 9.24
N SER A 76 -11.22 -3.93 9.19
CA SER A 76 -12.38 -3.01 9.19
C SER A 76 -12.79 -2.51 10.58
N ASN A 77 -12.16 -2.96 11.66
CA ASN A 77 -12.58 -2.64 13.03
C ASN A 77 -11.71 -1.55 13.66
N TYR A 78 -12.27 -0.47 14.18
CA TYR A 78 -11.49 0.55 14.86
C TYR A 78 -12.08 0.93 16.21
N TYR A 79 -11.20 1.39 17.10
CA TYR A 79 -11.59 1.89 18.41
C TYR A 79 -11.72 3.41 18.34
N SER A 80 -12.86 3.95 18.78
CA SER A 80 -13.07 5.39 18.90
C SER A 80 -13.98 5.66 20.08
N ASN A 81 -13.66 6.67 20.90
CA ASN A 81 -14.44 7.05 22.08
C ASN A 81 -14.75 5.88 23.03
N ASN A 82 -13.76 5.00 23.23
CA ASN A 82 -13.87 3.77 24.02
C ASN A 82 -14.86 2.71 23.50
N ILE A 83 -15.34 2.86 22.27
CA ILE A 83 -16.28 1.94 21.61
C ILE A 83 -15.57 1.22 20.45
N LEU A 84 -15.76 -0.09 20.38
CA LEU A 84 -15.35 -0.90 19.23
C LEU A 84 -16.37 -0.71 18.10
N ASN A 85 -15.91 -0.14 16.99
CA ASN A 85 -16.69 -0.03 15.76
C ASN A 85 -16.25 -1.15 14.82
N GLU A 86 -17.08 -2.17 14.67
CA GLU A 86 -16.80 -3.29 13.78
C GLU A 86 -17.26 -3.02 12.35
N GLY A 87 -16.48 -3.44 11.35
CA GLY A 87 -16.89 -3.38 9.95
C GLY A 87 -16.98 -1.96 9.36
N GLN A 88 -16.54 -0.91 10.05
CA GLN A 88 -16.78 0.47 9.58
C GLN A 88 -15.58 1.11 8.88
N ALA A 89 -14.36 0.66 9.16
CA ALA A 89 -13.18 1.18 8.49
C ALA A 89 -13.05 0.59 7.08
N MET A 90 -12.69 1.45 6.13
CA MET A 90 -12.29 1.10 4.76
C MET A 90 -10.79 1.38 4.53
N ARG A 91 -10.13 2.05 5.49
CA ARG A 91 -8.79 2.61 5.33
C ARG A 91 -7.93 2.37 6.55
N ARG A 92 -6.64 2.11 6.33
CA ARG A 92 -5.61 2.02 7.36
C ARG A 92 -4.39 2.87 7.01
N THR A 93 -3.81 3.49 8.03
CA THR A 93 -2.55 4.21 7.87
C THR A 93 -1.43 3.21 7.56
N THR A 94 -0.69 3.47 6.49
CA THR A 94 0.46 2.66 6.10
C THR A 94 1.72 3.13 6.84
N GLY A 95 2.80 2.36 6.75
CA GLY A 95 4.11 2.78 7.25
C GLY A 95 4.79 3.87 6.42
N LEU A 96 4.13 4.38 5.36
CA LEU A 96 4.74 5.31 4.40
C LEU A 96 4.90 6.70 5.00
N SER A 97 6.13 7.20 5.01
CA SER A 97 6.42 8.60 5.32
C SER A 97 6.30 9.46 4.07
N VAL A 98 5.83 10.70 4.23
CA VAL A 98 5.81 11.68 3.13
C VAL A 98 7.22 12.03 2.63
N LEU A 99 8.26 11.76 3.43
CA LEU A 99 9.66 11.96 3.06
C LEU A 99 10.23 10.81 2.22
N ASP A 100 9.56 9.65 2.16
CA ASP A 100 10.04 8.51 1.39
C ASP A 100 10.02 8.79 -0.12
N SER A 101 9.17 9.73 -0.56
CA SER A 101 9.17 10.26 -1.90
C SER A 101 8.61 11.67 -1.93
N VAL A 102 9.48 12.62 -2.28
CA VAL A 102 9.07 13.99 -2.56
C VAL A 102 8.94 14.15 -4.07
N PRO A 103 7.75 14.54 -4.59
CA PRO A 103 7.57 14.70 -6.02
C PRO A 103 8.33 15.92 -6.53
N TYR A 104 8.93 15.78 -7.71
CA TYR A 104 9.45 16.92 -8.46
C TYR A 104 8.29 17.60 -9.21
N ILE A 105 8.17 18.90 -9.03
CA ILE A 105 7.20 19.74 -9.73
C ILE A 105 7.95 20.56 -10.76
N ASP A 106 7.54 20.42 -12.01
CA ASP A 106 8.05 21.25 -13.09
C ASP A 106 7.74 22.73 -12.84
N GLY A 107 8.66 23.62 -13.18
CA GLY A 107 8.52 25.05 -12.96
C GLY A 107 7.30 25.66 -13.67
N THR A 108 6.86 25.10 -14.80
CA THR A 108 5.64 25.53 -15.49
C THR A 108 4.37 25.18 -14.73
N SER A 109 4.42 24.18 -13.84
CA SER A 109 3.30 23.70 -13.04
C SER A 109 3.17 24.40 -11.69
N LEU A 110 4.10 25.29 -11.33
CA LEU A 110 4.06 26.04 -10.07
C LEU A 110 2.93 27.09 -10.06
N PRO A 111 2.36 27.46 -8.89
CA PRO A 111 1.31 28.48 -8.80
C PRO A 111 1.76 29.84 -9.34
N LYS A 112 0.89 30.63 -9.98
CA LYS A 112 1.23 31.89 -10.68
C LYS A 112 1.75 33.05 -9.80
N ALA A 113 1.93 32.86 -8.49
CA ALA A 113 2.40 33.92 -7.60
C ALA A 113 3.89 34.25 -7.82
N GLU A 114 4.26 35.51 -7.60
CA GLU A 114 5.61 36.05 -7.86
C GLU A 114 6.70 35.34 -7.06
N ILE A 115 6.38 34.88 -5.86
CA ILE A 115 7.29 34.09 -5.03
C ILE A 115 7.86 32.89 -5.79
N TRP A 116 7.11 32.28 -6.73
CA TRP A 116 7.54 31.11 -7.48
C TRP A 116 8.44 31.40 -8.69
N ASN A 117 8.61 32.68 -9.06
CA ASN A 117 9.35 33.09 -10.26
C ASN A 117 10.78 32.54 -10.35
N PRO A 118 11.57 32.49 -9.26
CA PRO A 118 12.94 31.97 -9.31
C PRO A 118 13.05 30.49 -9.73
N TRP A 119 11.99 29.71 -9.53
CA TRP A 119 11.98 28.26 -9.80
C TRP A 119 11.24 27.88 -11.08
N ARG A 120 10.74 28.85 -11.85
CA ARG A 120 10.01 28.60 -13.12
C ARG A 120 10.81 27.85 -14.16
N THR A 121 12.11 28.08 -14.19
CA THR A 121 13.02 27.47 -15.18
C THR A 121 13.69 26.20 -14.68
N LYS A 122 13.65 25.96 -13.36
CA LYS A 122 14.39 24.87 -12.69
C LYS A 122 13.52 23.80 -12.05
N GLY A 123 12.23 24.08 -11.83
CA GLY A 123 11.37 23.25 -11.00
C GLY A 123 11.86 23.13 -9.55
N MET A 124 11.23 22.23 -8.77
CA MET A 124 11.64 21.91 -7.40
C MET A 124 11.01 20.62 -6.89
N TYR A 125 11.63 20.00 -5.89
CA TYR A 125 10.98 19.00 -5.06
C TYR A 125 10.09 19.69 -4.03
N LEU A 126 8.77 19.45 -4.10
CA LEU A 126 7.81 20.14 -3.25
C LEU A 126 6.91 19.14 -2.51
N LEU A 127 6.95 19.23 -1.19
CA LEU A 127 6.06 18.49 -0.32
C LEU A 127 4.77 19.33 -0.14
N LYS A 128 3.69 18.89 -0.78
CA LYS A 128 2.41 19.64 -0.81
C LYS A 128 1.49 19.31 0.36
N ASP A 129 1.57 18.07 0.85
CA ASP A 129 0.68 17.54 1.88
C ASP A 129 1.48 16.61 2.80
N ASN A 130 1.32 16.79 4.12
CA ASN A 130 1.97 15.98 5.15
C ASN A 130 1.09 14.78 5.57
N SER A 131 0.08 14.44 4.79
CA SER A 131 -0.81 13.31 5.08
C SER A 131 -0.21 11.98 4.62
N THR A 132 -0.10 11.02 5.53
CA THR A 132 0.25 9.64 5.19
C THR A 132 -0.79 9.04 4.27
N LYS A 133 -0.35 8.40 3.18
CA LYS A 133 -1.25 7.74 2.23
C LYS A 133 -1.86 6.49 2.90
N PRO A 134 -3.20 6.41 3.00
CA PRO A 134 -3.83 5.23 3.57
C PRO A 134 -3.85 4.08 2.57
N MET A 135 -3.80 2.87 3.10
CA MET A 135 -4.21 1.66 2.39
C MET A 135 -5.73 1.59 2.40
N VAL A 136 -6.31 1.32 1.23
CA VAL A 136 -7.75 1.07 1.09
C VAL A 136 -7.97 -0.43 1.06
N HIS A 137 -8.98 -0.91 1.76
CA HIS A 137 -9.37 -2.31 1.73
C HIS A 137 -10.89 -2.45 1.58
N LEU A 138 -11.31 -3.47 0.83
CA LEU A 138 -12.71 -3.87 0.68
C LEU A 138 -12.84 -5.27 1.24
N LEU A 139 -13.50 -5.35 2.39
CA LEU A 139 -13.67 -6.58 3.18
C LEU A 139 -15.15 -6.85 3.35
N GLN A 140 -15.52 -8.11 3.51
CA GLN A 140 -16.92 -8.53 3.64
C GLN A 140 -17.68 -7.74 4.73
N LYS A 141 -17.11 -7.63 5.94
CA LYS A 141 -17.73 -6.87 7.04
C LYS A 141 -18.02 -5.40 6.69
N TYR A 142 -17.12 -4.76 5.94
CA TYR A 142 -17.35 -3.39 5.48
C TYR A 142 -18.46 -3.32 4.44
N LEU A 143 -18.41 -4.21 3.45
CA LEU A 143 -19.36 -4.26 2.35
C LEU A 143 -20.78 -4.55 2.87
N ASP A 144 -20.91 -5.45 3.85
CA ASP A 144 -22.17 -5.75 4.54
C ASP A 144 -22.67 -4.54 5.34
N HIS A 145 -21.78 -3.85 6.06
CA HIS A 145 -22.13 -2.67 6.85
C HIS A 145 -22.69 -1.53 5.98
N VAL A 146 -22.12 -1.30 4.80
CA VAL A 146 -22.59 -0.23 3.88
C VAL A 146 -23.62 -0.71 2.87
N GLY A 147 -23.95 -2.02 2.84
CA GLY A 147 -24.93 -2.60 1.93
C GLY A 147 -24.47 -2.71 0.47
N ILE A 148 -23.16 -2.87 0.22
CA ILE A 148 -22.61 -3.07 -1.14
C ILE A 148 -22.70 -4.56 -1.50
N SER A 149 -23.56 -4.87 -2.48
CA SER A 149 -23.68 -6.23 -3.02
C SER A 149 -22.49 -6.62 -3.90
N ASP A 150 -22.39 -7.91 -4.27
CA ASP A 150 -21.38 -8.37 -5.23
C ASP A 150 -21.56 -7.73 -6.61
N GLY A 151 -22.81 -7.43 -7.00
CA GLY A 151 -23.13 -6.70 -8.22
C GLY A 151 -22.63 -5.25 -8.19
N ASP A 152 -22.86 -4.55 -7.09
CA ASP A 152 -22.36 -3.18 -6.89
C ASP A 152 -20.83 -3.15 -6.87
N PHE A 153 -20.22 -4.11 -6.20
CA PHE A 153 -18.76 -4.26 -6.16
C PHE A 153 -18.18 -4.44 -7.56
N LYS A 154 -18.81 -5.27 -8.40
CA LYS A 154 -18.38 -5.46 -9.80
C LYS A 154 -18.48 -4.18 -10.61
N ILE A 155 -19.53 -3.37 -10.39
CA ILE A 155 -19.66 -2.06 -11.06
C ILE A 155 -18.55 -1.11 -10.60
N MET A 156 -18.23 -1.09 -9.30
CA MET A 156 -17.23 -0.18 -8.73
C MET A 156 -15.79 -0.54 -9.09
N THR A 157 -15.48 -1.84 -9.17
CA THR A 157 -14.09 -2.34 -9.28
C THR A 157 -13.79 -3.01 -10.61
N GLY A 158 -14.81 -3.43 -11.37
CA GLY A 158 -14.68 -4.26 -12.56
C GLY A 158 -14.38 -5.74 -12.26
N ALA A 159 -14.21 -6.13 -11.00
CA ALA A 159 -13.85 -7.48 -10.60
C ALA A 159 -15.05 -8.27 -10.06
N ASP A 160 -15.16 -9.54 -10.46
CA ASP A 160 -16.03 -10.51 -9.81
C ASP A 160 -15.44 -10.92 -8.46
N ARG A 161 -16.30 -11.10 -7.45
CA ARG A 161 -15.92 -11.53 -6.11
C ARG A 161 -16.85 -12.64 -5.61
N ASN A 162 -16.34 -13.41 -4.65
CA ASN A 162 -17.11 -14.32 -3.83
C ASN A 162 -17.30 -13.75 -2.42
N TYR A 163 -18.28 -14.32 -1.70
CA TYR A 163 -18.45 -14.02 -0.29
C TYR A 163 -17.16 -14.26 0.50
N ASN A 164 -16.86 -13.33 1.40
CA ASN A 164 -15.63 -13.26 2.18
C ASN A 164 -14.37 -12.99 1.36
N ASP A 165 -14.40 -12.65 0.07
CA ASP A 165 -13.21 -12.15 -0.62
C ASP A 165 -12.69 -10.85 0.02
N ALA A 166 -11.37 -10.72 0.07
CA ALA A 166 -10.68 -9.57 0.64
C ALA A 166 -9.84 -8.92 -0.44
N TYR A 167 -10.04 -7.62 -0.63
CA TYR A 167 -9.30 -6.83 -1.60
C TYR A 167 -8.53 -5.73 -0.88
N ILE A 168 -7.27 -5.58 -1.24
CA ILE A 168 -6.40 -4.49 -0.82
C ILE A 168 -6.11 -3.67 -2.07
N PHE A 169 -6.51 -2.40 -2.05
CA PHE A 169 -6.64 -1.57 -3.25
C PHE A 169 -7.52 -2.25 -4.32
N GLN A 170 -6.92 -2.69 -5.43
CA GLN A 170 -7.59 -3.40 -6.53
C GLN A 170 -7.15 -4.87 -6.62
N HIS A 171 -6.36 -5.35 -5.65
CA HIS A 171 -5.74 -6.67 -5.68
C HIS A 171 -6.39 -7.60 -4.67
N LYS A 172 -6.71 -8.80 -5.12
CA LYS A 172 -7.31 -9.84 -4.29
C LYS A 172 -6.26 -10.46 -3.40
N VAL A 173 -6.61 -10.70 -2.13
CA VAL A 173 -5.78 -11.48 -1.22
C VAL A 173 -5.98 -12.96 -1.52
N ILE A 174 -4.96 -13.58 -2.12
CA ILE A 174 -4.95 -15.01 -2.51
C ILE A 174 -4.55 -15.94 -1.38
N LYS A 175 -3.82 -15.43 -0.37
CA LYS A 175 -3.48 -16.18 0.84
C LYS A 175 -3.48 -15.25 2.05
N ARG A 176 -4.23 -15.63 3.08
CA ARG A 176 -4.52 -14.78 4.24
C ARG A 176 -3.75 -15.20 5.47
N ASP A 177 -3.49 -14.23 6.34
CA ASP A 177 -3.12 -14.39 7.75
C ASP A 177 -2.01 -15.43 7.98
N ILE A 178 -0.97 -15.41 7.14
CA ILE A 178 0.20 -16.27 7.34
C ILE A 178 0.90 -15.80 8.61
N VAL A 179 0.81 -16.63 9.65
CA VAL A 179 1.40 -16.35 10.96
C VAL A 179 2.91 -16.28 10.82
N CYS A 180 3.46 -15.15 11.26
CA CYS A 180 4.89 -14.96 11.44
C CYS A 180 5.17 -14.69 12.93
N LYS A 181 6.40 -14.89 13.38
CA LYS A 181 6.80 -14.59 14.78
C LYS A 181 6.43 -13.17 15.21
N ASN A 182 6.30 -12.27 14.24
CA ASN A 182 6.22 -10.84 14.43
C ASN A 182 4.98 -10.17 13.78
N GLY A 183 3.97 -10.95 13.40
CA GLY A 183 2.75 -10.42 12.78
C GLY A 183 2.16 -11.33 11.72
N TYR A 184 1.48 -10.73 10.73
CA TYR A 184 0.78 -11.46 9.68
C TYR A 184 1.27 -11.05 8.29
N ILE A 185 1.38 -12.04 7.40
CA ILE A 185 1.64 -11.83 5.98
C ILE A 185 0.39 -12.22 5.18
N ASN A 186 -0.04 -11.33 4.30
CA ASN A 186 -1.10 -11.55 3.34
C ASN A 186 -0.50 -11.51 1.93
N VAL A 187 -0.86 -12.45 1.07
CA VAL A 187 -0.35 -12.53 -0.30
C VAL A 187 -1.40 -11.98 -1.26
N LEU A 188 -1.00 -11.02 -2.10
CA LEU A 188 -1.82 -10.37 -3.12
C LEU A 188 -1.56 -10.95 -4.51
N ASP A 189 -2.51 -10.73 -5.43
CA ASP A 189 -2.40 -11.07 -6.85
C ASP A 189 -1.86 -9.94 -7.74
N GLY A 190 -1.41 -8.82 -7.17
CA GLY A 190 -0.84 -7.68 -7.90
C GLY A 190 0.00 -6.75 -7.02
N VAL A 191 0.92 -6.00 -7.65
CA VAL A 191 1.88 -5.07 -7.03
C VAL A 191 1.29 -3.68 -6.85
#